data_AF-A0A392RQZ6-F1
#
_entry.id   AF-A0A392RQZ6-F1
#
_cell.length_a   1.000
_cell.length_b   1.000
_cell.length_c   1.000
_cell.angle_alpha   90.00
_cell.angle_beta   90.00
_cell.angle_gamma   90.00
#
_symmetry.space_group_name_H-M   'P 1'
#
loop_
_entity.id
_entity.type
_entity.pdbx_description
1 polymer ?
#
loop_
_entity_poly.entity_id
_entity_poly.type
_entity_poly.pdbx_seq_one_letter_code
_entity_poly.pdbx_strand_id
1 'polypeptide(L)'
;ALLGAAADVKDTAGEENIDETEYYAWNELRLHPLLMKAIHKLGFKEPTPIQKACIPAAAHQGKDVIGAAETGSGKTLAFGLPIFQRLLEERD
;
A
#
# COMPACT_ATOMS: atom_id res chain seq x y z
N ALA A 1 -2.67 -24.33 15.09
CA ALA A 1 -3.86 -23.46 14.92
C ALA A 1 -3.36 -22.07 14.53
N LEU A 2 -3.33 -21.78 13.24
CA LEU A 2 -2.97 -20.46 12.69
C LEU A 2 -4.27 -19.76 12.28
N LEU A 3 -4.94 -19.16 13.26
CA LEU A 3 -5.96 -18.13 13.06
C LEU A 3 -5.20 -16.81 13.23
N GLY A 4 -5.00 -16.02 12.18
CA GLY A 4 -6.09 -15.26 11.58
C GLY A 4 -6.11 -13.88 12.24
N ALA A 5 -5.03 -13.10 12.07
CA ALA A 5 -5.06 -11.68 12.38
C ALA A 5 -5.82 -10.97 11.25
N ALA A 6 -7.15 -11.14 11.25
CA ALA A 6 -8.01 -10.13 10.66
C ALA A 6 -7.81 -8.89 11.53
N ALA A 7 -7.00 -7.95 11.06
CA ALA A 7 -6.94 -6.64 11.66
C ALA A 7 -8.37 -6.09 11.66
N ASP A 8 -8.93 -5.90 12.85
CA ASP A 8 -10.16 -5.15 13.07
C ASP A 8 -10.08 -3.85 12.28
N VAL A 9 -10.76 -3.78 11.14
CA VAL A 9 -10.95 -2.54 10.41
C VAL A 9 -11.95 -1.73 11.21
N LYS A 10 -11.47 -1.07 12.28
CA LYS A 10 -12.24 -0.07 12.97
C LYS A 10 -12.47 1.05 11.98
N ASP A 11 -13.73 1.24 11.61
CA ASP A 11 -14.18 2.39 10.87
C ASP A 11 -14.21 3.59 11.84
N THR A 12 -13.05 3.97 12.35
CA THR A 12 -12.89 5.19 13.14
C THR A 12 -12.92 6.36 12.17
N ALA A 13 -14.11 6.95 12.03
CA ALA A 13 -14.33 8.30 11.52
C ALA A 13 -13.82 9.33 12.55
N GLY A 14 -12.58 9.18 12.99
CA GLY A 14 -11.87 10.12 13.84
C GLY A 14 -10.78 10.77 13.00
N GLU A 15 -10.67 12.10 13.08
CA GLU A 15 -9.47 12.82 12.70
C GLU A 15 -8.34 12.41 13.67
N GLU A 16 -7.82 11.20 13.47
CA GLU A 16 -6.59 10.78 14.11
C GLU A 16 -5.50 11.68 13.51
N ASN A 17 -4.79 12.42 14.36
CA ASN A 17 -3.59 13.16 13.97
C ASN A 17 -2.58 12.12 13.50
N ILE A 18 -2.59 11.80 12.21
CA ILE A 18 -1.64 10.89 11.60
C ILE A 18 -0.30 11.61 11.61
N ASP A 19 0.66 11.07 12.35
CA ASP A 19 2.04 11.54 12.30
C ASP A 19 2.63 11.14 10.94
N GLU A 20 2.63 12.08 9.99
CA GLU A 20 3.19 11.88 8.65
C GLU A 20 4.66 11.45 8.68
N THR A 21 5.39 11.74 9.76
CA THR A 21 6.80 11.34 9.89
C THR A 21 6.98 9.83 10.03
N GLU A 22 5.98 9.10 10.54
CA GLU A 22 6.03 7.65 10.71
C GLU A 22 5.85 6.89 9.37
N TYR A 23 5.29 7.54 8.36
CA TYR A 23 4.96 6.92 7.06
C TYR A 23 5.87 7.41 5.90
N TYR A 24 6.97 8.10 6.22
CA TYR A 24 7.87 8.68 5.22
C TYR A 24 8.35 7.67 4.17
N ALA A 25 8.52 6.40 4.54
CA ALA A 25 8.95 5.33 3.63
C ALA A 25 7.96 5.06 2.48
N TRP A 26 6.68 5.40 2.63
CA TRP A 26 5.69 5.29 1.55
C TRP A 26 5.75 6.45 0.56
N ASN A 27 6.22 7.63 0.99
CA ASN A 27 6.31 8.82 0.14
C ASN A 27 7.26 8.61 -1.04
N GLU A 28 8.29 7.77 -0.87
CA GLU A 28 9.22 7.38 -1.95
C GLU A 28 8.52 6.68 -3.12
N LEU A 29 7.40 6.00 -2.85
CA LEU A 29 6.61 5.30 -3.86
C LEU A 29 5.66 6.21 -4.62
N ARG A 30 5.52 7.49 -4.22
CA ARG A 30 4.74 8.53 -4.93
C ARG A 30 3.34 8.06 -5.35
N LEU A 31 2.63 7.44 -4.41
CA LEU A 31 1.27 6.96 -4.64
C LEU A 31 0.26 8.12 -4.56
N HIS A 32 -0.90 7.90 -5.17
CA HIS A 32 -2.01 8.84 -5.17
C HIS A 32 -2.43 9.20 -3.72
N PRO A 33 -2.79 10.47 -3.42
CA PRO A 33 -3.10 10.90 -2.05
C PRO A 33 -4.19 10.07 -1.34
N LEU A 34 -5.20 9.60 -2.08
CA LEU A 34 -6.24 8.72 -1.53
C LEU A 34 -5.69 7.35 -1.11
N LEU A 35 -4.69 6.82 -1.81
CA LEU A 35 -4.03 5.57 -1.42
C LEU A 35 -3.16 5.79 -0.18
N MET A 36 -2.42 6.89 -0.13
CA MET A 36 -1.64 7.25 1.07
C MET A 36 -2.53 7.36 2.30
N LYS A 37 -3.68 8.05 2.19
CA LYS A 37 -4.67 8.13 3.26
C LYS A 37 -5.19 6.75 3.69
N ALA A 38 -5.46 5.85 2.75
CA ALA A 38 -5.91 4.49 3.04
C ALA A 38 -4.81 3.66 3.73
N ILE A 39 -3.56 3.75 3.27
CA ILE A 39 -2.38 3.10 3.87
C ILE A 39 -2.22 3.54 5.33
N HIS A 40 -2.36 4.84 5.59
CA HIS A 40 -2.30 5.39 6.95
C HIS A 40 -3.42 4.85 7.83
N LYS A 41 -4.69 4.92 7.35
CA LYS A 41 -5.86 4.40 8.08
C LYS A 41 -5.75 2.91 8.40
N LEU A 42 -5.13 2.13 7.52
CA LEU A 42 -4.92 0.69 7.71
C LEU A 42 -3.71 0.36 8.58
N GLY A 43 -2.93 1.35 9.01
CA GLY A 43 -1.78 1.15 9.90
C GLY A 43 -0.57 0.50 9.23
N PHE A 44 -0.45 0.56 7.90
CA PHE A 44 0.72 0.03 7.19
C PHE A 44 1.89 1.02 7.30
N LYS A 45 2.73 0.86 8.33
CA LYS A 45 3.80 1.82 8.66
C LYS A 45 4.83 2.00 7.54
N GLU A 46 5.28 0.91 6.93
CA GLU A 46 6.28 0.94 5.86
C GLU A 46 5.98 -0.09 4.76
N PRO A 47 6.41 0.16 3.52
CA PRO A 47 6.27 -0.82 2.46
C PRO A 47 7.24 -1.99 2.64
N THR A 48 6.75 -3.21 2.42
CA THR A 48 7.56 -4.42 2.51
C THR A 48 8.58 -4.49 1.34
N PRO A 49 9.63 -5.32 1.43
CA PRO A 49 10.64 -5.40 0.36
C PRO A 49 10.05 -5.73 -1.02
N ILE A 50 9.06 -6.64 -1.08
CA ILE A 50 8.40 -6.99 -2.36
C ILE A 50 7.55 -5.82 -2.89
N GLN A 51 6.94 -5.03 -2.02
CA GLN A 51 6.19 -3.82 -2.41
C GLN A 51 7.13 -2.75 -2.97
N LYS A 52 8.23 -2.45 -2.27
CA LYS A 52 9.26 -1.50 -2.74
C LYS A 52 9.84 -1.89 -4.11
N ALA A 53 10.05 -3.19 -4.33
CA ALA A 53 10.59 -3.70 -5.59
C ALA A 53 9.58 -3.66 -6.75
N CYS A 54 8.32 -4.03 -6.50
CA CYS A 54 7.33 -4.20 -7.55
C CYS A 54 6.57 -2.91 -7.90
N ILE A 55 6.19 -2.12 -6.90
CA ILE A 55 5.26 -0.98 -7.08
C ILE A 55 5.79 0.05 -8.10
N PRO A 56 7.06 0.49 -8.07
CA PRO A 56 7.52 1.49 -9.03
C PRO A 56 7.46 1.02 -10.49
N ALA A 57 7.75 -0.27 -10.73
CA ALA A 57 7.69 -0.84 -12.08
C ALA A 57 6.24 -1.01 -12.56
N ALA A 58 5.35 -1.49 -11.70
CA ALA A 58 3.96 -1.78 -12.05
C ALA A 58 3.08 -0.51 -12.11
N ALA A 59 3.25 0.42 -11.17
CA ALA A 59 2.40 1.61 -11.06
C ALA A 59 2.87 2.76 -11.98
N HIS A 60 4.18 2.99 -12.08
CA HIS A 60 4.71 4.19 -12.74
C HIS A 60 5.37 3.93 -14.09
N GLN A 61 5.94 2.73 -14.29
CA GLN A 61 6.68 2.40 -15.51
C GLN A 61 5.84 1.60 -16.52
N GLY A 62 4.64 1.17 -16.13
CA GLY A 62 3.76 0.36 -16.99
C GLY A 62 4.37 -0.97 -17.42
N LYS A 63 5.24 -1.56 -16.59
CA LYS A 63 5.93 -2.81 -16.89
C LYS A 63 5.16 -4.00 -16.34
N ASP A 64 5.23 -5.11 -17.06
CA ASP A 64 4.85 -6.42 -16.51
C ASP A 64 5.84 -6.84 -15.43
N VAL A 65 5.32 -7.29 -14.28
CA VAL A 65 6.12 -7.63 -13.10
C VAL A 65 5.77 -9.04 -12.62
N ILE A 66 6.79 -9.88 -12.45
CA ILE A 66 6.68 -11.17 -11.74
C ILE A 66 7.31 -10.99 -10.35
N GLY A 67 6.46 -10.98 -9.31
CA GLY A 67 6.90 -10.90 -7.92
C GLY A 67 6.83 -12.26 -7.23
N ALA A 68 7.98 -12.79 -6.80
CA ALA A 68 8.07 -14.03 -6.03
C ALA A 68 8.48 -13.72 -4.58
N ALA A 69 7.61 -14.08 -3.64
CA ALA A 69 7.85 -13.96 -2.20
C ALA A 69 6.96 -14.96 -1.44
N GLU A 70 7.24 -15.22 -0.18
CA GLU A 70 6.43 -16.12 0.66
C GLU A 70 5.06 -15.51 1.05
N THR A 71 4.18 -16.34 1.58
CA THR A 71 2.89 -15.87 2.13
C THR A 71 3.16 -14.99 3.35
N GLY A 72 2.44 -13.88 3.49
CA GLY A 72 2.69 -12.89 4.54
C GLY A 72 3.64 -11.77 4.13
N SER A 73 4.39 -11.88 3.03
CA SER A 73 5.32 -10.82 2.58
C SER A 73 4.65 -9.55 2.04
N GLY A 74 3.31 -9.49 2.00
CA GLY A 74 2.58 -8.31 1.52
C GLY A 74 2.36 -8.23 0.00
N LYS A 75 2.43 -9.36 -0.72
CA LYS A 75 2.19 -9.43 -2.18
C LYS A 75 0.83 -8.88 -2.62
N THR A 76 -0.20 -9.00 -1.78
CA THR A 76 -1.55 -8.49 -2.06
C THR A 76 -1.55 -6.99 -2.32
N LEU A 77 -0.87 -6.19 -1.49
CA LEU A 77 -0.73 -4.75 -1.73
C LEU A 77 0.28 -4.46 -2.86
N ALA A 78 1.32 -5.28 -3.00
CA ALA A 78 2.30 -5.12 -4.09
C ALA A 78 1.64 -5.23 -5.48
N PHE A 79 0.57 -6.02 -5.60
CA PHE A 79 -0.24 -6.15 -6.81
C PHE A 79 -1.43 -5.17 -6.85
N GLY A 80 -2.14 -4.99 -5.73
CA GLY A 80 -3.34 -4.18 -5.67
C GLY A 80 -3.11 -2.67 -5.77
N LEU A 81 -2.04 -2.14 -5.15
CA LEU A 81 -1.75 -0.70 -5.18
C LEU A 81 -1.51 -0.17 -6.60
N PRO A 82 -0.73 -0.84 -7.48
CA PRO A 82 -0.60 -0.43 -8.88
C PRO A 82 -1.93 -0.34 -9.63
N ILE A 83 -2.86 -1.28 -9.39
CA ILE A 83 -4.19 -1.26 -10.04
C ILE A 83 -4.98 -0.03 -9.59
N PHE A 84 -5.06 0.21 -8.28
CA PHE A 84 -5.80 1.37 -7.77
C PHE A 84 -5.14 2.70 -8.15
N GLN A 85 -3.81 2.75 -8.19
CA GLN A 85 -3.08 3.94 -8.65
C GLN A 85 -3.56 4.32 -10.04
N ARG A 86 -3.53 3.37 -10.98
CA ARG A 86 -3.93 3.60 -12.36
C ARG A 86 -5.40 4.04 -12.46
N LEU A 87 -6.30 3.37 -11.75
CA LEU A 87 -7.72 3.71 -11.74
C LEU A 87 -8.01 5.10 -11.17
N LEU A 88 -7.22 5.58 -10.22
CA LEU A 88 -7.38 6.91 -9.64
C LEU A 88 -6.83 7.98 -10.60
N GLU A 89 -5.65 7.76 -11.17
CA GLU A 89 -5.07 8.67 -12.18
C GLU A 89 -5.91 8.80 -13.45
N GLU A 90 -6.69 7.77 -13.83
CA GLU A 90 -7.61 7.86 -14.98
C GLU A 90 -8.88 8.68 -14.69
N ARG A 91 -9.20 8.92 -13.41
CA ARG A 91 -10.42 9.64 -13.00
C ARG A 91 -10.19 11.13 -12.80
N ASP A 92 -8.93 11.53 -12.67
CA ASP A 92 -8.48 12.93 -12.58
C ASP A 92 -8.26 13.53 -13.99
#